data_AF-A0A818RLZ5-F1
#
_entry.id   AF-A0A818RLZ5-F1
#
_cell.length_a   1.000
_cell.length_b   1.000
_cell.length_c   1.000
_cell.angle_alpha   90.00
_cell.angle_beta   90.00
_cell.angle_gamma   90.00
#
_symmetry.space_group_name_H-M   'P 1'
#
loop_
_entity.id
_entity.type
_entity.pdbx_description
1 polymer ?
#
loop_
_entity_poly.entity_id
_entity_poly.type
_entity_poly.pdbx_seq_one_letter_code
_entity_poly.pdbx_strand_id
1 'polypeptide(L)'
;MEQTTLLNTMDSILDHRSDVSDANSVDSAFSIENGVVTTPEPIEHSTSSATLFNELQRVKQDLKDKDTEIQRAHEIRENTDREIEDLTASLFESAHSMVEQAKYAQSNAEQKLKIANQTIDALVVENTQLKKSVSELKEIINNCRSSLLTNRSLPITSILSSTEQQSQSSIRQIVREKLHKRSSSDLQQSLSSIDISTKIDTDIVDNVLLREFARWEEKPSIGSDSSAFMHRVYSEDILPCLTFPNADLSSRILTAIEHNDVTMETFHMRTIEENMKVCSLTGDLCQCNYRVRLCERGEWYPISRLSRNRIAAVCDFFTFIRHVQSGLVKSDTRNRYNKIIELRKQMAFARLGL
;
A
#
# COMPACT_ATOMS: atom_id res chain seq x y z
N MET A 1 -13.86 -4.56 36.96
CA MET A 1 -13.71 -4.28 38.39
C MET A 1 -12.32 -4.67 38.91
N GLU A 2 -11.28 -4.66 38.05
CA GLU A 2 -9.89 -5.03 38.41
C GLU A 2 -8.83 -4.06 37.84
N GLN A 3 -9.23 -2.96 37.18
CA GLN A 3 -8.29 -1.95 36.67
C GLN A 3 -8.14 -0.73 37.59
N THR A 4 -8.96 -0.61 38.64
CA THR A 4 -8.95 0.54 39.55
C THR A 4 -8.04 0.35 40.77
N THR A 5 -7.44 -0.83 40.94
CA THR A 5 -6.66 -1.18 42.14
C THR A 5 -5.15 -0.98 41.99
N LEU A 6 -4.63 -0.82 40.76
CA LEU A 6 -3.19 -0.64 40.49
C LEU A 6 -2.74 0.82 40.42
N LEU A 7 -3.64 1.76 40.11
CA LEU A 7 -3.34 3.20 40.13
C LEU A 7 -3.28 3.77 41.56
N ASN A 8 -4.07 3.22 42.49
CA ASN A 8 -4.10 3.68 43.89
C ASN A 8 -2.87 3.26 44.71
N THR A 9 -2.00 2.38 44.19
CA THR A 9 -0.78 1.97 44.90
C THR A 9 0.44 2.82 44.55
N MET A 10 0.44 3.53 43.42
CA MET A 10 1.54 4.42 43.03
C MET A 10 1.43 5.83 43.62
N ASP A 11 0.21 6.34 43.86
CA ASP A 11 0.02 7.66 44.48
C ASP A 11 0.34 7.67 45.99
N SER A 12 0.32 6.51 46.66
CA SER A 12 0.61 6.45 48.10
C SER A 12 2.11 6.49 48.44
N ILE A 13 3.00 6.44 47.44
CA ILE A 13 4.46 6.44 47.65
C ILE A 13 5.08 7.84 47.47
N LEU A 14 4.35 8.79 46.88
CA LEU A 14 4.84 10.15 46.65
C LEU A 14 4.56 11.15 47.80
N ASP A 15 3.77 10.77 48.80
CA ASP A 15 3.26 11.70 49.83
C ASP A 15 3.95 11.60 51.20
N HIS A 16 5.16 11.01 51.27
CA HIS A 16 5.92 10.85 52.53
C HIS A 16 7.36 11.35 52.48
N ARG A 17 7.64 12.36 51.64
CA ARG A 17 8.97 12.97 51.58
C ARG A 17 8.95 14.49 51.49
N SER A 18 8.15 15.11 52.36
CA SER A 18 8.36 16.48 52.82
C SER A 18 8.75 16.43 54.30
N ASP A 19 9.62 17.33 54.71
CA ASP A 19 10.10 17.56 56.08
C ASP A 19 11.34 16.78 56.51
N VAL A 20 12.52 17.19 56.04
CA VAL A 20 13.67 17.48 56.93
C VAL A 20 14.55 18.56 56.27
N SER A 21 14.16 19.81 56.45
CA SER A 21 15.06 20.96 56.37
C SER A 21 14.88 21.73 57.67
N ASP A 22 15.92 21.72 58.51
CA ASP A 22 16.26 22.71 59.55
C ASP A 22 16.82 22.03 60.82
N ALA A 23 18.14 22.10 60.99
CA ALA A 23 18.81 22.11 62.29
C ALA A 23 20.30 22.44 62.10
N ASN A 24 20.60 23.69 61.74
CA ASN A 24 21.88 24.30 62.10
C ASN A 24 21.68 25.03 63.43
N SER A 25 22.49 24.71 64.44
CA SER A 25 22.77 25.46 65.68
C SER A 25 22.66 24.55 66.90
N VAL A 26 23.79 24.21 67.53
CA VAL A 26 24.01 24.41 68.97
C VAL A 26 25.51 24.54 69.25
N ASP A 27 25.92 25.74 69.66
CA ASP A 27 27.11 26.01 70.48
C ASP A 27 26.75 25.75 71.96
N SER A 28 27.60 25.09 72.75
CA SER A 28 27.93 25.50 74.15
C SER A 28 28.84 24.52 74.90
N ALA A 29 29.99 25.07 75.28
CA ALA A 29 30.85 24.87 76.45
C ALA A 29 30.52 23.82 77.54
N PHE A 30 31.56 23.10 77.99
CA PHE A 30 31.79 22.83 79.42
C PHE A 30 33.28 22.58 79.72
N SER A 31 33.83 23.35 80.67
CA SER A 31 35.15 23.15 81.29
C SER A 31 34.96 22.66 82.72
N ILE A 32 35.61 21.57 83.17
CA ILE A 32 36.08 21.37 84.57
C ILE A 32 37.39 20.51 84.58
N GLU A 33 38.28 20.93 85.48
CA GLU A 33 39.61 20.47 85.89
C GLU A 33 39.76 19.03 86.44
N ASN A 34 40.98 18.51 86.23
CA ASN A 34 41.90 17.72 87.10
C ASN A 34 41.45 16.43 87.81
N GLY A 35 42.20 15.33 87.57
CA GLY A 35 42.48 14.32 88.60
C GLY A 35 42.81 12.88 88.16
N VAL A 36 44.12 12.61 88.02
CA VAL A 36 44.83 11.33 88.28
C VAL A 36 44.74 10.15 87.28
N VAL A 37 45.95 9.73 86.93
CA VAL A 37 46.45 8.64 86.07
C VAL A 37 46.03 7.23 86.50
N THR A 38 45.57 6.42 85.53
CA THR A 38 45.99 5.02 85.32
C THR A 38 45.90 4.66 83.82
N THR A 39 46.95 4.00 83.34
CA THR A 39 47.32 3.63 81.95
C THR A 39 46.49 2.46 81.36
N PRO A 40 46.75 1.95 80.13
CA PRO A 40 46.57 2.54 78.79
C PRO A 40 45.78 1.61 77.83
N GLU A 41 44.81 2.10 77.04
CA GLU A 41 44.26 1.35 75.90
C GLU A 41 44.28 2.20 74.61
N PRO A 42 44.93 1.71 73.52
CA PRO A 42 45.05 2.48 72.29
C PRO A 42 43.75 2.37 71.45
N ILE A 43 42.95 3.42 71.53
CA ILE A 43 42.23 4.09 70.43
C ILE A 43 42.09 3.27 69.11
N GLU A 44 41.06 2.42 68.99
CA GLU A 44 40.58 1.87 67.69
C GLU A 44 39.27 2.53 67.19
N HIS A 45 38.65 3.42 67.98
CA HIS A 45 37.36 4.02 67.63
C HIS A 45 37.43 5.17 66.61
N SER A 46 38.57 5.85 66.48
CA SER A 46 38.72 7.00 65.58
C SER A 46 38.91 6.60 64.11
N THR A 47 39.54 5.44 63.85
CA THR A 47 39.74 4.91 62.50
C THR A 47 38.45 4.32 61.92
N SER A 48 37.68 3.60 62.73
CA SER A 48 36.37 3.04 62.34
C SER A 48 35.33 4.13 62.02
N SER A 49 35.29 5.20 62.80
CA SER A 49 34.40 6.35 62.54
C SER A 49 34.76 7.08 61.24
N ALA A 50 36.06 7.25 60.96
CA ALA A 50 36.53 7.87 59.72
C ALA A 50 36.25 7.02 58.48
N THR A 51 36.40 5.69 58.56
CA THR A 51 36.03 4.78 57.47
C THR A 51 34.53 4.80 57.20
N LEU A 52 33.70 4.80 58.25
CA LEU A 52 32.25 4.87 58.12
C LEU A 52 31.80 6.19 57.48
N PHE A 53 32.42 7.30 57.86
CA PHE A 53 32.14 8.61 57.27
C PHE A 53 32.49 8.65 55.77
N ASN A 54 33.63 8.08 55.39
CA ASN A 54 34.04 7.99 53.98
C ASN A 54 33.12 7.08 53.17
N GLU A 55 32.68 5.95 53.72
CA GLU A 55 31.68 5.08 53.07
C GLU A 55 30.33 5.79 52.91
N LEU A 56 29.88 6.52 53.94
CA LEU A 56 28.64 7.29 53.89
C LEU A 56 28.71 8.38 52.82
N GLN A 57 29.83 9.10 52.70
CA GLN A 57 30.04 10.07 51.62
C GLN A 57 30.02 9.40 50.24
N ARG A 58 30.63 8.21 50.10
CA ARG A 58 30.60 7.46 48.83
C ARG A 58 29.19 7.04 48.45
N VAL A 59 28.42 6.49 49.40
CA VAL A 59 27.02 6.08 49.18
C VAL A 59 26.16 7.30 48.85
N LYS A 60 26.38 8.44 49.52
CA LYS A 60 25.65 9.68 49.24
C LYS A 60 25.92 10.19 47.82
N GLN A 61 27.17 10.11 47.35
CA GLN A 61 27.50 10.49 45.98
C GLN A 61 26.90 9.53 44.95
N ASP A 62 26.98 8.22 45.19
CA ASP A 62 26.38 7.20 44.31
C ASP A 62 24.85 7.37 44.23
N LEU A 63 24.18 7.62 45.35
CA LEU A 63 22.74 7.93 45.35
C LEU A 63 22.42 9.16 44.52
N LYS A 64 23.22 10.22 44.63
CA LYS A 64 23.04 11.42 43.81
C LYS A 64 23.22 11.13 42.32
N ASP A 65 24.22 10.35 41.96
CA ASP A 65 24.46 9.98 40.57
C ASP A 65 23.32 9.11 40.03
N LYS A 66 22.79 8.17 40.83
CA LYS A 66 21.59 7.39 40.50
C LYS A 66 20.33 8.25 40.36
N ASP A 67 20.12 9.24 41.22
CA ASP A 67 19.00 10.18 41.09
C ASP A 67 19.07 10.95 39.76
N THR A 68 20.27 11.38 39.33
CA THR A 68 20.43 12.04 38.03
C THR A 68 20.14 11.11 36.85
N GLU A 69 20.50 9.83 36.97
CA GLU A 69 20.23 8.84 35.92
C GLU A 69 18.75 8.50 35.84
N ILE A 70 18.07 8.40 36.98
CA ILE A 70 16.61 8.22 37.05
C ILE A 70 15.91 9.42 36.41
N GLN A 71 16.38 10.64 36.65
CA GLN A 71 15.80 11.84 36.03
C GLN A 71 15.95 11.81 34.49
N ARG A 72 17.13 11.44 33.97
CA ARG A 72 17.30 11.28 32.51
C ARG A 72 16.41 10.19 31.94
N ALA A 73 16.31 9.05 32.61
CA ALA A 73 15.45 7.95 32.18
C ALA A 73 13.97 8.38 32.17
N HIS A 74 13.55 9.20 33.13
CA HIS A 74 12.22 9.79 33.18
C HIS A 74 11.93 10.68 31.96
N GLU A 75 12.85 11.59 31.63
CA GLU A 75 12.72 12.49 30.47
C GLU A 75 12.65 11.73 29.15
N ILE A 76 13.48 10.69 28.98
CA ILE A 76 13.46 9.83 27.78
C ILE A 76 12.12 9.10 27.68
N ARG A 77 11.60 8.58 28.80
CA ARG A 77 10.32 7.89 28.83
C ARG A 77 9.18 8.84 28.43
N GLU A 78 9.09 10.01 29.05
CA GLU A 78 8.06 11.01 28.70
C GLU A 78 8.14 11.47 27.25
N ASN A 79 9.35 11.58 26.68
CA ASN A 79 9.50 11.90 25.27
C ASN A 79 9.01 10.75 24.37
N THR A 80 9.35 9.52 24.73
CA THR A 80 8.91 8.32 24.00
C THR A 80 7.40 8.16 24.07
N ASP A 81 6.80 8.39 25.24
CA ASP A 81 5.35 8.32 25.44
C ASP A 81 4.62 9.35 24.56
N ARG A 82 5.13 10.59 24.49
CA ARG A 82 4.62 11.63 23.58
C ARG A 82 4.72 11.24 22.11
N GLU A 83 5.86 10.71 21.67
CA GLU A 83 6.03 10.25 20.28
C GLU A 83 5.08 9.10 19.93
N ILE A 84 4.84 8.19 20.89
CA ILE A 84 3.89 7.09 20.72
C ILE A 84 2.47 7.64 20.62
N GLU A 85 2.08 8.60 21.45
CA GLU A 85 0.77 9.24 21.39
C GLU A 85 0.55 9.94 20.04
N ASP A 86 1.52 10.72 19.56
CA ASP A 86 1.45 11.43 18.28
C ASP A 86 1.35 10.47 17.08
N LEU A 87 2.16 9.40 17.08
CA LEU A 87 2.12 8.38 16.04
C LEU A 87 0.78 7.63 16.07
N THR A 88 0.28 7.31 17.26
CA THR A 88 -0.99 6.62 17.45
C THR A 88 -2.16 7.49 16.95
N ALA A 89 -2.17 8.78 17.29
CA ALA A 89 -3.17 9.74 16.79
C ALA A 89 -3.13 9.83 15.26
N SER A 90 -1.94 9.99 14.68
CA SER A 90 -1.76 10.07 13.22
C SER A 90 -2.23 8.80 12.49
N LEU A 91 -1.99 7.63 13.09
CA LEU A 91 -2.46 6.35 12.55
C LEU A 91 -3.99 6.25 12.57
N PHE A 92 -4.63 6.69 13.66
CA PHE A 92 -6.09 6.70 13.76
C PHE A 92 -6.73 7.69 12.78
N GLU A 93 -6.16 8.87 12.61
CA GLU A 93 -6.63 9.84 11.60
C GLU A 93 -6.51 9.28 10.18
N SER A 94 -5.36 8.67 9.85
CA SER A 94 -5.14 8.04 8.55
C SER A 94 -6.13 6.90 8.30
N ALA A 95 -6.34 6.02 9.29
CA ALA A 95 -7.33 4.95 9.20
C ALA A 95 -8.75 5.49 9.03
N HIS A 96 -9.12 6.55 9.76
CA HIS A 96 -10.43 7.18 9.63
C HIS A 96 -10.64 7.76 8.23
N SER A 97 -9.64 8.47 7.70
CA SER A 97 -9.65 9.04 6.36
C SER A 97 -9.81 7.96 5.27
N MET A 98 -9.08 6.84 5.39
CA MET A 98 -9.22 5.72 4.46
C MET A 98 -10.62 5.10 4.49
N VAL A 99 -11.20 4.93 5.68
CA VAL A 99 -12.55 4.38 5.84
C VAL A 99 -13.61 5.34 5.30
N GLU A 100 -13.46 6.65 5.54
CA GLU A 100 -14.35 7.67 5.01
C GLU A 100 -14.30 7.70 3.47
N GLN A 101 -13.11 7.66 2.88
CA GLN A 101 -12.93 7.61 1.44
C GLN A 101 -13.60 6.34 0.84
N ALA A 102 -13.45 5.19 1.50
CA ALA A 102 -14.10 3.95 1.08
C ALA A 102 -15.64 4.05 1.16
N LYS A 103 -16.18 4.63 2.25
CA LYS A 103 -17.64 4.86 2.40
C LYS A 103 -18.16 5.81 1.33
N TYR A 104 -17.46 6.89 1.03
CA TYR A 104 -17.84 7.83 -0.02
C TYR A 104 -17.84 7.15 -1.40
N ALA A 105 -16.80 6.38 -1.71
CA ALA A 105 -16.72 5.61 -2.95
C ALA A 105 -17.84 4.57 -3.07
N GLN A 106 -18.16 3.87 -1.98
CA GLN A 106 -19.28 2.92 -1.92
C GLN A 106 -20.62 3.62 -2.18
N SER A 107 -20.91 4.71 -1.46
CA SER A 107 -22.14 5.48 -1.63
C SER A 107 -22.34 5.97 -3.08
N ASN A 108 -21.28 6.47 -3.70
CA ASN A 108 -21.31 6.89 -5.11
C ASN A 108 -21.57 5.71 -6.07
N ALA A 109 -20.96 4.55 -5.82
CA ALA A 109 -21.18 3.34 -6.60
C ALA A 109 -22.63 2.83 -6.45
N GLU A 110 -23.17 2.82 -5.24
CA GLU A 110 -24.57 2.45 -4.95
C GLU A 110 -25.57 3.39 -5.64
N GLN A 111 -25.30 4.70 -5.62
CA GLN A 111 -26.12 5.67 -6.33
C GLN A 111 -26.11 5.43 -7.85
N LYS A 112 -24.93 5.18 -8.44
CA LYS A 112 -24.81 4.86 -9.88
C LYS A 112 -25.55 3.56 -10.22
N LEU A 113 -25.44 2.54 -9.38
CA LEU A 113 -26.15 1.27 -9.55
C LEU A 113 -27.66 1.48 -9.51
N LYS A 114 -28.16 2.31 -8.57
CA LYS A 114 -29.58 2.64 -8.47
C LYS A 114 -30.10 3.31 -9.75
N ILE A 115 -29.36 4.26 -10.30
CA ILE A 115 -29.73 4.95 -11.55
C ILE A 115 -29.70 3.98 -12.74
N ALA A 116 -28.68 3.12 -12.83
CA ALA A 116 -28.58 2.11 -13.88
C ALA A 116 -29.75 1.12 -13.82
N ASN A 117 -30.11 0.64 -12.64
CA ASN A 117 -31.28 -0.24 -12.45
C ASN A 117 -32.58 0.44 -12.87
N GLN A 118 -32.80 1.70 -12.47
CA GLN A 118 -33.97 2.46 -12.91
C GLN A 118 -34.03 2.59 -14.45
N THR A 119 -32.88 2.72 -15.10
CA THR A 119 -32.79 2.79 -16.56
C THR A 119 -33.10 1.43 -17.20
N ILE A 120 -32.59 0.34 -16.63
CA ILE A 120 -32.90 -1.03 -17.06
C ILE A 120 -34.40 -1.30 -16.95
N ASP A 121 -35.02 -0.94 -15.84
CA ASP A 121 -36.46 -1.12 -15.63
C ASP A 121 -37.29 -0.38 -16.69
N ALA A 122 -36.92 0.85 -17.01
CA ALA A 122 -37.55 1.62 -18.09
C ALA A 122 -37.41 0.93 -19.46
N LEU A 123 -36.20 0.44 -19.78
CA LEU A 123 -35.94 -0.29 -21.04
C LEU A 123 -36.66 -1.63 -21.11
N VAL A 124 -36.87 -2.31 -19.97
CA VAL A 124 -37.65 -3.55 -19.89
C VAL A 124 -39.11 -3.26 -20.20
N VAL A 125 -39.68 -2.19 -19.64
CA VAL A 125 -41.05 -1.74 -19.95
C VAL A 125 -41.18 -1.44 -21.45
N GLU A 126 -40.27 -0.67 -22.04
CA GLU A 126 -40.29 -0.37 -23.48
C GLU A 126 -40.20 -1.64 -24.33
N ASN A 127 -39.29 -2.56 -23.99
CA ASN A 127 -39.18 -3.85 -24.68
C ASN A 127 -40.46 -4.68 -24.60
N THR A 128 -41.15 -4.68 -23.45
CA THR A 128 -42.42 -5.41 -23.32
C THR A 128 -43.50 -4.79 -24.18
N GLN A 129 -43.55 -3.46 -24.28
CA GLN A 129 -44.49 -2.75 -25.13
C GLN A 129 -44.21 -3.03 -26.62
N LEU A 130 -42.94 -3.00 -27.03
CA LEU A 130 -42.53 -3.35 -28.40
C LEU A 130 -42.84 -4.81 -28.74
N LYS A 131 -42.62 -5.75 -27.82
CA LYS A 131 -43.01 -7.15 -28.02
C LYS A 131 -44.51 -7.31 -28.22
N LYS A 132 -45.32 -6.55 -27.47
CA LYS A 132 -46.79 -6.55 -27.61
C LYS A 132 -47.22 -6.03 -28.99
N SER A 133 -46.71 -4.87 -29.42
CA SER A 133 -47.06 -4.33 -30.74
C SER A 133 -46.61 -5.22 -31.90
N VAL A 134 -45.45 -5.90 -31.77
CA VAL A 134 -45.02 -6.91 -32.74
C VAL A 134 -45.96 -8.12 -32.76
N SER A 135 -46.45 -8.57 -31.61
CA SER A 135 -47.44 -9.66 -31.54
C SER A 135 -48.75 -9.27 -32.21
N GLU A 136 -49.25 -8.06 -31.95
CA GLU A 136 -50.46 -7.51 -32.59
C GLU A 136 -50.29 -7.42 -34.12
N LEU A 137 -49.14 -6.93 -34.59
CA LEU A 137 -48.82 -6.89 -36.03
C LEU A 137 -48.76 -8.30 -36.65
N LYS A 138 -48.18 -9.28 -35.95
CA LYS A 138 -48.17 -10.69 -36.40
C LYS A 138 -49.58 -11.25 -36.52
N GLU A 139 -50.46 -10.94 -35.58
CA GLU A 139 -51.86 -11.36 -35.61
C GLU A 139 -52.61 -10.75 -36.80
N ILE A 140 -52.43 -9.46 -37.06
CA ILE A 140 -53.00 -8.78 -38.25
C ILE A 140 -52.51 -9.44 -39.54
N ILE A 141 -51.21 -9.71 -39.67
CA ILE A 141 -50.66 -10.40 -40.85
C ILE A 141 -51.27 -11.79 -41.02
N ASN A 142 -51.45 -12.54 -39.92
CA ASN A 142 -52.02 -13.87 -39.97
C ASN A 142 -53.50 -13.85 -40.39
N ASN A 143 -54.26 -12.86 -39.91
CA ASN A 143 -55.65 -12.62 -40.30
C ASN A 143 -55.79 -12.16 -41.76
N CYS A 144 -54.84 -11.39 -42.29
CA CYS A 144 -54.76 -11.07 -43.72
C CYS A 144 -54.40 -12.29 -44.58
N ARG A 145 -53.53 -13.19 -44.10
CA ARG A 145 -53.21 -14.44 -44.81
C ARG A 145 -54.40 -15.41 -44.85
N SER A 146 -55.19 -15.49 -43.78
CA SER A 146 -56.40 -16.34 -43.75
C SER A 146 -57.54 -15.79 -44.61
N SER A 147 -57.65 -14.47 -44.78
CA SER A 147 -58.62 -13.84 -45.70
C SER A 147 -58.23 -13.91 -47.18
N LEU A 148 -56.95 -14.13 -47.49
CA LEU A 148 -56.47 -14.46 -48.85
C LEU A 148 -56.67 -15.93 -49.24
N LEU A 149 -56.90 -16.82 -48.27
CA LEU A 149 -57.09 -18.26 -48.50
C LEU A 149 -58.58 -18.67 -48.60
N THR A 150 -59.52 -17.78 -48.29
CA THR A 150 -60.97 -18.04 -48.37
C THR A 150 -61.64 -17.59 -49.67
N ASN A 151 -60.94 -16.89 -50.56
CA ASN A 151 -61.48 -16.50 -51.87
C ASN A 151 -60.87 -17.35 -52.99
N ARG A 152 -61.50 -18.47 -53.30
CA ARG A 152 -61.22 -19.28 -54.49
C ARG A 152 -62.29 -19.01 -55.55
N SER A 153 -61.99 -18.27 -56.61
CA SER A 153 -62.49 -18.51 -58.00
C SER A 153 -62.09 -17.44 -59.05
N LEU A 154 -61.11 -17.79 -59.89
CA LEU A 154 -60.99 -17.56 -61.35
C LEU A 154 -60.90 -16.07 -61.88
N PRO A 155 -60.66 -15.81 -63.19
CA PRO A 155 -59.33 -15.45 -63.70
C PRO A 155 -59.36 -14.25 -64.68
N ILE A 156 -58.73 -13.11 -64.40
CA ILE A 156 -58.67 -12.02 -65.40
C ILE A 156 -57.28 -11.37 -65.42
N THR A 157 -56.57 -11.62 -66.52
CA THR A 157 -55.49 -10.83 -67.09
C THR A 157 -55.92 -9.40 -67.41
N SER A 158 -54.95 -8.48 -67.41
CA SER A 158 -55.03 -7.01 -67.64
C SER A 158 -55.41 -6.24 -66.36
N ILE A 159 -54.60 -5.30 -65.87
CA ILE A 159 -54.03 -4.15 -66.57
C ILE A 159 -52.62 -3.86 -66.05
N LEU A 160 -51.64 -4.04 -66.94
CA LEU A 160 -50.36 -3.36 -66.88
C LEU A 160 -50.48 -2.21 -67.88
N SER A 161 -50.66 -0.98 -67.40
CA SER A 161 -50.37 0.23 -68.18
C SER A 161 -50.41 1.47 -67.30
N SER A 162 -49.20 1.97 -67.04
CA SER A 162 -48.83 3.38 -67.21
C SER A 162 -49.44 4.40 -66.24
N THR A 163 -48.74 4.61 -65.11
CA THR A 163 -48.34 5.98 -64.72
C THR A 163 -46.96 5.91 -64.03
N GLU A 164 -45.91 5.91 -64.84
CA GLU A 164 -44.66 6.51 -64.43
C GLU A 164 -44.92 8.01 -64.23
N GLN A 165 -44.85 8.47 -62.98
CA GLN A 165 -44.05 9.62 -62.54
C GLN A 165 -44.57 10.14 -61.20
N GLN A 166 -43.60 10.43 -60.33
CA GLN A 166 -43.69 11.21 -59.09
C GLN A 166 -44.32 10.52 -57.87
N SER A 167 -43.47 10.05 -56.96
CA SER A 167 -43.53 10.32 -55.49
C SER A 167 -42.71 9.33 -54.65
N GLN A 168 -41.47 9.04 -55.06
CA GLN A 168 -40.48 8.46 -54.14
C GLN A 168 -39.87 9.57 -53.27
N SER A 169 -40.63 10.14 -52.34
CA SER A 169 -40.07 11.13 -51.39
C SER A 169 -40.82 11.32 -50.06
N SER A 170 -41.67 10.39 -49.61
CA SER A 170 -42.47 10.64 -48.39
C SER A 170 -42.38 9.61 -47.26
N ILE A 171 -41.56 8.56 -47.36
CA ILE A 171 -41.36 7.61 -46.23
C ILE A 171 -39.99 7.78 -45.55
N ARG A 172 -39.01 8.43 -46.21
CA ARG A 172 -37.70 8.75 -45.59
C ARG A 172 -37.68 10.05 -44.77
N GLN A 173 -38.79 10.79 -44.71
CA GLN A 173 -38.86 12.10 -44.05
C GLN A 173 -39.49 12.04 -42.65
N ILE A 174 -40.29 11.02 -42.33
CA ILE A 174 -40.91 10.88 -40.99
C ILE A 174 -39.91 10.39 -39.92
N VAL A 175 -38.80 9.76 -40.31
CA VAL A 175 -37.78 9.23 -39.37
C VAL A 175 -36.68 10.27 -39.04
N ARG A 176 -36.59 11.41 -39.75
CA ARG A 176 -35.54 12.43 -39.51
C ARG A 176 -35.98 13.65 -38.71
N GLU A 177 -37.26 13.81 -38.41
CA GLU A 177 -37.81 15.06 -37.87
C GLU A 177 -38.12 15.06 -36.36
N LYS A 178 -37.53 14.13 -35.59
CA LYS A 178 -37.59 14.16 -34.10
C LYS A 178 -36.23 14.18 -33.38
N LEU A 179 -35.13 14.45 -34.09
CA LEU A 179 -33.78 14.45 -33.48
C LEU A 179 -33.06 15.81 -33.40
N HIS A 180 -33.70 16.92 -33.73
CA HIS A 180 -33.09 18.25 -33.63
C HIS A 180 -33.91 19.17 -32.73
N LYS A 181 -33.83 18.95 -31.42
CA LYS A 181 -34.07 19.95 -30.37
C LYS A 181 -33.52 19.43 -29.04
N ARG A 182 -32.20 19.52 -28.86
CA ARG A 182 -31.61 19.71 -27.54
C ARG A 182 -30.29 20.45 -27.71
N SER A 183 -30.17 21.49 -26.90
CA SER A 183 -29.24 22.61 -27.01
C SER A 183 -27.78 22.17 -26.97
N SER A 184 -26.98 22.80 -27.83
CA SER A 184 -25.53 22.66 -27.94
C SER A 184 -24.82 23.52 -26.88
N SER A 185 -24.99 23.19 -25.60
CA SER A 185 -24.27 23.88 -24.51
C SER A 185 -23.91 23.03 -23.28
N ASP A 186 -24.25 21.73 -23.23
CA ASP A 186 -23.93 20.85 -22.08
C ASP A 186 -22.91 19.74 -22.38
N LEU A 187 -22.36 19.68 -23.60
CA LEU A 187 -21.44 18.62 -24.06
C LEU A 187 -19.94 18.97 -23.94
N GLN A 188 -19.59 20.14 -23.41
CA GLN A 188 -18.20 20.54 -23.18
C GLN A 188 -17.76 20.48 -21.71
N GLN A 189 -18.64 20.06 -20.79
CA GLN A 189 -18.31 19.94 -19.36
C GLN A 189 -18.33 18.49 -18.85
N SER A 190 -18.27 17.50 -19.76
CA SER A 190 -18.23 16.07 -19.42
C SER A 190 -17.00 15.32 -19.95
N LEU A 191 -16.01 16.02 -20.53
CA LEU A 191 -14.78 15.42 -21.08
C LEU A 191 -13.51 15.68 -20.24
N SER A 192 -13.61 16.34 -19.08
CA SER A 192 -12.49 16.57 -18.17
C SER A 192 -12.36 15.55 -17.03
N SER A 193 -13.10 14.43 -17.07
CA SER A 193 -13.00 13.38 -16.05
C SER A 193 -13.27 11.98 -16.59
N ILE A 194 -12.88 11.71 -17.84
CA ILE A 194 -12.54 10.34 -18.20
C ILE A 194 -11.17 10.07 -17.58
N ASP A 195 -11.19 9.93 -16.25
CA ASP A 195 -10.12 9.25 -15.55
C ASP A 195 -10.21 7.81 -16.03
N ILE A 196 -9.45 7.49 -17.08
CA ILE A 196 -9.18 6.13 -17.51
C ILE A 196 -8.30 5.51 -16.42
N SER A 197 -8.83 5.43 -15.21
CA SER A 197 -8.41 4.40 -14.27
C SER A 197 -8.94 3.12 -14.90
N THR A 198 -8.10 2.52 -15.75
CA THR A 198 -8.32 1.18 -16.26
C THR A 198 -8.45 0.25 -15.06
N LYS A 199 -9.66 0.10 -14.53
CA LYS A 199 -10.09 -1.16 -13.94
C LYS A 199 -10.07 -2.16 -15.10
N ILE A 200 -8.87 -2.61 -15.44
CA ILE A 200 -8.66 -3.79 -16.25
C ILE A 200 -9.44 -4.88 -15.52
N ASP A 201 -10.37 -5.47 -16.24
CA ASP A 201 -11.28 -6.49 -15.76
C ASP A 201 -10.47 -7.61 -15.11
N THR A 202 -10.40 -7.61 -13.77
CA THR A 202 -9.56 -8.52 -12.98
C THR A 202 -10.01 -9.99 -13.10
N ASP A 203 -11.10 -10.24 -13.81
CA ASP A 203 -11.66 -11.58 -14.01
C ASP A 203 -11.12 -12.30 -15.25
N ILE A 204 -10.58 -11.56 -16.24
CA ILE A 204 -10.04 -12.16 -17.45
C ILE A 204 -8.62 -12.66 -17.17
N VAL A 205 -8.44 -13.98 -17.20
CA VAL A 205 -7.12 -14.61 -17.06
C VAL A 205 -6.86 -15.58 -18.18
N ASP A 206 -5.63 -15.48 -18.67
CA ASP A 206 -5.07 -16.44 -19.59
C ASP A 206 -4.93 -17.82 -18.92
N ASN A 207 -5.78 -18.76 -19.34
CA ASN A 207 -5.77 -20.14 -18.85
C ASN A 207 -4.56 -20.95 -19.31
N VAL A 208 -3.79 -20.52 -20.31
CA VAL A 208 -2.52 -21.13 -20.70
C VAL A 208 -1.47 -20.80 -19.67
N LEU A 209 -1.30 -19.52 -19.36
CA LEU A 209 -0.33 -19.05 -18.37
C LEU A 209 -0.68 -19.50 -16.95
N LEU A 210 -1.97 -19.54 -16.60
CA LEU A 210 -2.42 -20.09 -15.32
C LEU A 210 -2.07 -21.58 -15.17
N ARG A 211 -2.28 -22.40 -16.21
CA ARG A 211 -1.91 -23.81 -16.19
C ARG A 211 -0.40 -24.01 -16.14
N GLU A 212 0.36 -23.16 -16.82
CA GLU A 212 1.82 -23.16 -16.77
C GLU A 212 2.32 -22.86 -15.35
N PHE A 213 1.77 -21.83 -14.70
CA PHE A 213 2.06 -21.53 -13.30
C PHE A 213 1.67 -22.67 -12.35
N ALA A 214 0.47 -23.24 -12.51
CA ALA A 214 0.01 -24.34 -11.67
C ALA A 214 0.94 -25.56 -11.73
N ARG A 215 1.51 -25.88 -12.91
CA ARG A 215 2.52 -26.94 -13.05
C ARG A 215 3.83 -26.61 -12.34
N TRP A 216 4.27 -25.35 -12.38
CA TRP A 216 5.45 -24.93 -11.64
C TRP A 216 5.21 -24.98 -10.13
N GLU A 217 4.00 -24.66 -9.68
CA GLU A 217 3.60 -24.67 -8.26
C GLU A 217 3.64 -26.07 -7.63
N GLU A 218 3.47 -27.14 -8.42
CA GLU A 218 3.64 -28.52 -7.93
C GLU A 218 5.08 -28.81 -7.48
N LYS A 219 6.08 -28.19 -8.14
CA LYS A 219 7.49 -28.30 -7.79
C LYS A 219 8.20 -26.95 -7.95
N PRO A 220 8.01 -26.02 -6.99
CA PRO A 220 8.53 -24.66 -7.11
C PRO A 220 10.06 -24.66 -7.14
N SER A 221 10.61 -23.94 -8.10
CA SER A 221 12.06 -23.83 -8.33
C SER A 221 12.42 -22.41 -8.78
N ILE A 222 13.62 -21.97 -8.38
CA ILE A 222 14.15 -20.65 -8.67
C ILE A 222 15.35 -20.82 -9.60
N GLY A 223 15.21 -20.37 -10.84
CA GLY A 223 16.27 -20.40 -11.86
C GLY A 223 15.68 -20.19 -13.25
N SER A 224 16.46 -19.63 -14.18
CA SER A 224 15.99 -19.36 -15.55
C SER A 224 15.55 -20.61 -16.29
N ASP A 225 16.27 -21.72 -16.13
CA ASP A 225 16.02 -22.98 -16.85
C ASP A 225 15.31 -24.04 -15.99
N SER A 226 14.78 -23.64 -14.84
CA SER A 226 14.17 -24.58 -13.90
C SER A 226 12.77 -25.03 -14.32
N SER A 227 12.04 -24.18 -15.05
CA SER A 227 10.71 -24.46 -15.59
C SER A 227 10.38 -23.54 -16.77
N ALA A 228 9.41 -23.93 -17.60
CA ALA A 228 8.91 -23.08 -18.68
C ALA A 228 8.34 -21.75 -18.15
N PHE A 229 7.65 -21.80 -17.01
CA PHE A 229 7.14 -20.61 -16.31
C PHE A 229 8.27 -19.63 -15.97
N MET A 230 9.33 -20.10 -15.31
CA MET A 230 10.43 -19.23 -14.94
C MET A 230 11.16 -18.70 -16.17
N HIS A 231 11.50 -19.57 -17.14
CA HIS A 231 12.16 -19.17 -18.37
C HIS A 231 11.43 -18.02 -19.08
N ARG A 232 10.10 -18.11 -19.17
CA ARG A 232 9.26 -17.04 -19.69
C ARG A 232 9.45 -15.74 -18.92
N VAL A 233 9.27 -15.76 -17.59
CA VAL A 233 9.39 -14.54 -16.77
C VAL A 233 10.80 -13.94 -16.85
N TYR A 234 11.84 -14.77 -16.93
CA TYR A 234 13.21 -14.28 -17.16
C TYR A 234 13.34 -13.55 -18.48
N SER A 235 12.91 -14.17 -19.58
CA SER A 235 13.05 -13.63 -20.94
C SER A 235 12.17 -12.40 -21.20
N GLU A 236 10.93 -12.40 -20.72
CA GLU A 236 9.93 -11.36 -21.01
C GLU A 236 10.03 -10.17 -20.03
N ASP A 237 10.41 -10.41 -18.77
CA ASP A 237 10.33 -9.41 -17.71
C ASP A 237 11.68 -9.13 -17.02
N ILE A 238 12.30 -10.13 -16.38
CA ILE A 238 13.45 -9.91 -15.48
C ILE A 238 14.66 -9.39 -16.26
N LEU A 239 15.08 -10.07 -17.33
CA LEU A 239 16.26 -9.68 -18.10
C LEU A 239 16.07 -8.31 -18.76
N PRO A 240 14.93 -8.01 -19.44
CA PRO A 240 14.67 -6.66 -19.93
C PRO A 240 14.60 -5.62 -18.81
N CYS A 241 14.05 -5.95 -17.63
CA CYS A 241 13.96 -5.04 -16.51
C CYS A 241 15.32 -4.76 -15.86
N LEU A 242 16.28 -5.68 -15.91
CA LEU A 242 17.63 -5.44 -15.42
C LEU A 242 18.64 -5.03 -16.49
N THR A 243 18.26 -4.88 -17.76
CA THR A 243 19.22 -4.45 -18.80
C THR A 243 19.65 -2.99 -18.58
N PHE A 244 20.92 -2.78 -18.19
CA PHE A 244 21.54 -1.47 -18.00
C PHE A 244 22.82 -1.32 -18.85
N PRO A 245 23.25 -0.08 -19.14
CA PRO A 245 24.54 0.19 -19.79
C PRO A 245 25.74 -0.50 -19.11
N ASN A 246 25.80 -0.51 -17.78
CA ASN A 246 26.79 -1.29 -17.03
C ASN A 246 26.34 -2.76 -16.93
N ALA A 247 26.67 -3.54 -17.96
CA ALA A 247 26.27 -4.94 -18.07
C ALA A 247 26.89 -5.84 -16.99
N ASP A 248 28.13 -5.56 -16.55
CA ASP A 248 28.79 -6.34 -15.49
C ASP A 248 28.06 -6.19 -14.14
N LEU A 249 27.84 -4.94 -13.71
CA LEU A 249 27.12 -4.68 -12.46
C LEU A 249 25.68 -5.19 -12.53
N SER A 250 25.04 -5.05 -13.70
CA SER A 250 23.71 -5.61 -13.96
C SER A 250 23.66 -7.12 -13.76
N SER A 251 24.61 -7.87 -14.33
CA SER A 251 24.68 -9.33 -14.18
C SER A 251 24.90 -9.73 -12.72
N ARG A 252 25.80 -9.03 -12.03
CA ARG A 252 26.07 -9.26 -10.60
C ARG A 252 24.86 -8.96 -9.72
N ILE A 253 24.09 -7.91 -10.05
CA ILE A 253 22.82 -7.60 -9.39
C ILE A 253 21.84 -8.76 -9.57
N LEU A 254 21.64 -9.27 -10.79
CA LEU A 254 20.74 -10.39 -11.01
C LEU A 254 21.13 -11.61 -10.15
N THR A 255 22.42 -11.99 -10.18
CA THR A 255 22.92 -13.09 -9.34
C THR A 255 22.69 -12.81 -7.86
N ALA A 256 22.98 -11.60 -7.36
CA ALA A 256 22.74 -11.27 -5.97
C ALA A 256 21.24 -11.27 -5.61
N ILE A 257 20.35 -10.87 -6.55
CA ILE A 257 18.90 -10.96 -6.34
C ILE A 257 18.49 -12.42 -6.21
N GLU A 258 18.97 -13.32 -7.09
CA GLU A 258 18.67 -14.76 -7.05
C GLU A 258 19.07 -15.39 -5.70
N HIS A 259 20.22 -15.00 -5.16
CA HIS A 259 20.75 -15.47 -3.87
C HIS A 259 20.18 -14.74 -2.65
N ASN A 260 19.38 -13.68 -2.85
CA ASN A 260 18.80 -12.85 -1.80
C ASN A 260 19.81 -12.00 -1.01
N ASP A 261 20.88 -11.55 -1.65
CA ASP A 261 21.98 -10.79 -1.02
C ASP A 261 21.94 -9.27 -1.30
N VAL A 262 21.02 -8.82 -2.16
CA VAL A 262 20.89 -7.40 -2.50
C VAL A 262 20.29 -6.61 -1.34
N THR A 263 20.96 -5.54 -0.94
CA THR A 263 20.39 -4.51 -0.06
C THR A 263 20.33 -3.18 -0.79
N MET A 264 19.21 -2.49 -0.69
CA MET A 264 19.04 -1.12 -1.16
C MET A 264 18.60 -0.22 -0.01
N GLU A 265 19.12 0.99 0.04
CA GLU A 265 18.71 1.98 1.02
C GLU A 265 18.71 3.39 0.43
N THR A 266 17.96 4.28 1.10
CA THR A 266 18.07 5.72 0.88
C THR A 266 19.28 6.25 1.61
N PHE A 267 19.92 7.26 1.05
CA PHE A 267 20.92 8.04 1.77
C PHE A 267 20.63 9.52 1.56
N HIS A 268 20.72 10.29 2.65
CA HIS A 268 20.53 11.73 2.63
C HIS A 268 21.89 12.42 2.48
N MET A 269 22.06 13.23 1.45
CA MET A 269 23.16 14.19 1.40
C MET A 269 22.66 15.57 1.81
N ARG A 270 23.54 16.34 2.45
CA ARG A 270 23.18 17.59 3.14
C ARG A 270 22.96 18.74 2.15
N THR A 271 23.48 18.61 0.92
CA THR A 271 23.38 19.64 -0.13
C THR A 271 23.01 19.05 -1.50
N ILE A 272 22.43 19.87 -2.39
CA ILE A 272 22.01 19.47 -3.75
C ILE A 272 23.23 19.10 -4.62
N GLU A 273 24.36 19.79 -4.45
CA GLU A 273 25.61 19.53 -5.18
C GLU A 273 26.21 18.16 -4.81
N GLU A 274 26.07 17.72 -3.56
CA GLU A 274 26.47 16.37 -3.12
C GLU A 274 25.53 15.27 -3.64
N ASN A 275 24.26 15.61 -3.95
CA ASN A 275 23.27 14.67 -4.45
C ASN A 275 23.44 14.36 -5.96
N MET A 276 24.17 15.19 -6.70
CA MET A 276 24.46 14.94 -8.11
C MET A 276 25.59 13.91 -8.24
N LYS A 277 25.22 12.66 -8.52
CA LYS A 277 26.17 11.57 -8.72
C LYS A 277 25.90 10.86 -10.04
N VAL A 278 26.94 10.21 -10.53
CA VAL A 278 26.82 9.31 -11.68
C VAL A 278 26.18 8.01 -11.20
N CYS A 279 25.04 7.67 -11.78
CA CYS A 279 24.40 6.39 -11.52
C CYS A 279 25.32 5.25 -11.98
N SER A 280 25.67 4.33 -11.07
CA SER A 280 26.61 3.24 -11.37
C SER A 280 26.09 2.24 -12.42
N LEU A 281 24.77 2.24 -12.66
CA LEU A 281 24.13 1.35 -13.64
C LEU A 281 23.94 2.01 -15.01
N THR A 282 23.49 3.26 -15.04
CA THR A 282 23.18 3.95 -16.31
C THR A 282 24.32 4.81 -16.83
N GLY A 283 25.21 5.28 -15.95
CA GLY A 283 26.26 6.23 -16.29
C GLY A 283 25.77 7.68 -16.37
N ASP A 284 24.50 7.94 -16.11
CA ASP A 284 23.93 9.30 -16.16
C ASP A 284 24.20 10.07 -14.88
N LEU A 285 24.52 11.36 -15.03
CA LEU A 285 24.54 12.30 -13.91
C LEU A 285 23.11 12.60 -13.46
N CYS A 286 22.76 12.23 -12.24
CA CYS A 286 21.42 12.41 -11.71
C CYS A 286 21.42 12.61 -10.19
N GLN A 287 20.26 12.96 -9.64
CA GLN A 287 20.05 13.03 -8.20
C GLN A 287 19.92 11.62 -7.62
N CYS A 288 21.05 11.03 -7.20
CA CYS A 288 21.08 9.70 -6.60
C CYS A 288 20.83 9.78 -5.10
N ASN A 289 19.60 9.49 -4.67
CA ASN A 289 19.26 9.36 -3.24
C ASN A 289 19.24 7.89 -2.78
N TYR A 290 19.66 6.96 -3.65
CA TYR A 290 19.60 5.52 -3.42
C TYR A 290 20.95 4.87 -3.70
N ARG A 291 21.31 3.88 -2.88
CA ARG A 291 22.50 3.06 -3.08
C ARG A 291 22.17 1.59 -2.93
N VAL A 292 22.90 0.75 -3.66
CA VAL A 292 22.75 -0.71 -3.65
C VAL A 292 24.08 -1.37 -3.28
N ARG A 293 24.01 -2.43 -2.48
CA ARG A 293 25.13 -3.35 -2.22
C ARG A 293 24.69 -4.77 -2.55
N LEU A 294 25.65 -5.60 -2.98
CA LEU A 294 25.39 -6.96 -3.47
C LEU A 294 25.75 -8.06 -2.46
N CYS A 295 26.35 -7.68 -1.33
CA CYS A 295 26.62 -8.52 -0.18
C CYS A 295 26.88 -7.62 1.04
N GLU A 296 26.85 -8.18 2.26
CA GLU A 296 26.98 -7.39 3.49
C GLU A 296 28.29 -6.60 3.59
N ARG A 297 29.39 -7.18 3.11
CA ARG A 297 30.74 -6.58 3.10
C ARG A 297 31.07 -5.90 1.77
N GLY A 298 30.10 -5.77 0.88
CA GLY A 298 30.27 -5.19 -0.45
C GLY A 298 30.34 -3.67 -0.42
N GLU A 299 30.82 -3.11 -1.52
CA GLU A 299 30.80 -1.68 -1.76
C GLU A 299 29.38 -1.20 -2.10
N TRP A 300 29.13 0.09 -1.80
CA TRP A 300 27.87 0.75 -2.14
C TRP A 300 27.96 1.43 -3.50
N TYR A 301 27.02 1.09 -4.38
CA TYR A 301 26.89 1.70 -5.69
C TYR A 301 25.75 2.72 -5.69
N PRO A 302 26.01 4.02 -5.93
CA PRO A 302 24.94 5.01 -6.09
C PRO A 302 24.11 4.71 -7.34
N ILE A 303 22.79 4.74 -7.23
CA ILE A 303 21.86 4.44 -8.31
C ILE A 303 20.77 5.50 -8.42
N SER A 304 20.26 5.69 -9.63
CA SER A 304 19.12 6.58 -9.90
C SER A 304 17.82 6.01 -9.32
N ARG A 305 16.80 6.85 -9.16
CA ARG A 305 15.44 6.41 -8.80
C ARG A 305 14.87 5.40 -9.80
N LEU A 306 15.13 5.60 -11.09
CA LEU A 306 14.68 4.68 -12.16
C LEU A 306 15.33 3.30 -12.02
N SER A 307 16.65 3.26 -11.81
CA SER A 307 17.39 2.02 -11.58
C SER A 307 16.90 1.31 -10.31
N ARG A 308 16.68 2.05 -9.22
CA ARG A 308 16.13 1.51 -7.96
C ARG A 308 14.76 0.89 -8.17
N ASN A 309 13.85 1.55 -8.88
CA ASN A 309 12.51 1.03 -9.12
C ASN A 309 12.54 -0.27 -9.94
N ARG A 310 13.40 -0.34 -10.96
CA ARG A 310 13.60 -1.56 -11.77
C ARG A 310 14.10 -2.73 -10.93
N ILE A 311 15.12 -2.50 -10.09
CA ILE A 311 15.66 -3.52 -9.19
C ILE A 311 14.60 -3.96 -8.16
N ALA A 312 13.90 -3.01 -7.55
CA ALA A 312 12.87 -3.30 -6.54
C ALA A 312 11.75 -4.17 -7.10
N ALA A 313 11.23 -3.85 -8.30
CA ALA A 313 10.18 -4.65 -8.93
C ALA A 313 10.61 -6.11 -9.17
N VAL A 314 11.88 -6.34 -9.51
CA VAL A 314 12.44 -7.69 -9.65
C VAL A 314 12.60 -8.36 -8.29
N CYS A 315 13.11 -7.64 -7.28
CA CYS A 315 13.21 -8.16 -5.90
C CYS A 315 11.85 -8.58 -5.34
N ASP A 316 10.80 -7.80 -5.57
CA ASP A 316 9.43 -8.11 -5.13
C ASP A 316 8.93 -9.41 -5.75
N PHE A 317 9.21 -9.63 -7.05
CA PHE A 317 8.91 -10.89 -7.73
C PHE A 317 9.63 -12.09 -7.09
N PHE A 318 10.95 -12.00 -6.92
CA PHE A 318 11.72 -13.10 -6.31
C PHE A 318 11.32 -13.38 -4.86
N THR A 319 11.03 -12.33 -4.10
CA THR A 319 10.54 -12.45 -2.72
C THR A 319 9.24 -13.23 -2.68
N PHE A 320 8.29 -12.88 -3.54
CA PHE A 320 7.02 -13.62 -3.62
C PHE A 320 7.22 -15.07 -4.08
N ILE A 321 8.06 -15.32 -5.10
CA ILE A 321 8.38 -16.67 -5.57
C ILE A 321 8.97 -17.53 -4.45
N ARG A 322 9.88 -16.97 -3.64
CA ARG A 322 10.43 -17.67 -2.45
C ARG A 322 9.36 -18.00 -1.43
N HIS A 323 8.44 -17.07 -1.16
CA HIS A 323 7.33 -17.34 -0.24
C HIS A 323 6.39 -18.43 -0.75
N VAL A 324 6.18 -18.51 -2.07
CA VAL A 324 5.43 -19.63 -2.67
C VAL A 324 6.21 -20.94 -2.52
N GLN A 325 7.50 -20.95 -2.83
CA GLN A 325 8.35 -22.13 -2.69
C GLN A 325 8.43 -22.64 -1.24
N SER A 326 8.50 -21.74 -0.25
CA SER A 326 8.55 -22.10 1.16
C SER A 326 7.18 -22.47 1.75
N GLY A 327 6.10 -22.42 0.96
CA GLY A 327 4.74 -22.70 1.42
C GLY A 327 4.17 -21.65 2.38
N LEU A 328 4.74 -20.43 2.42
CA LEU A 328 4.26 -19.34 3.28
C LEU A 328 2.92 -18.76 2.78
N VAL A 329 2.65 -18.85 1.48
CA VAL A 329 1.46 -18.28 0.85
C VAL A 329 0.32 -19.30 0.76
N LYS A 330 -0.65 -19.21 1.67
CA LYS A 330 -1.76 -20.19 1.83
C LYS A 330 -3.03 -19.90 1.01
N SER A 331 -3.02 -18.91 0.11
CA SER A 331 -4.19 -18.62 -0.75
C SER A 331 -4.42 -19.74 -1.79
N ASP A 332 -5.49 -19.70 -2.57
CA ASP A 332 -5.65 -20.60 -3.71
C ASP A 332 -4.68 -20.23 -4.87
N THR A 333 -4.48 -21.18 -5.79
CA THR A 333 -3.60 -21.05 -6.96
C THR A 333 -3.94 -19.83 -7.81
N ARG A 334 -5.22 -19.50 -7.98
CA ARG A 334 -5.65 -18.37 -8.80
C ARG A 334 -5.26 -17.05 -8.16
N ASN A 335 -5.42 -16.90 -6.85
CA ASN A 335 -4.97 -15.71 -6.14
C ASN A 335 -3.44 -15.54 -6.16
N ARG A 336 -2.67 -16.63 -6.00
CA ARG A 336 -1.20 -16.56 -6.15
C ARG A 336 -0.79 -16.18 -7.56
N TYR A 337 -1.44 -16.75 -8.57
CA TYR A 337 -1.22 -16.41 -9.97
C TYR A 337 -1.55 -14.93 -10.27
N ASN A 338 -2.68 -14.42 -9.77
CA ASN A 338 -3.02 -13.00 -9.94
C ASN A 338 -1.94 -12.09 -9.34
N LYS A 339 -1.36 -12.47 -8.19
CA LYS A 339 -0.24 -11.74 -7.60
C LYS A 339 1.01 -11.79 -8.48
N ILE A 340 1.32 -12.93 -9.09
CA ILE A 340 2.40 -13.05 -10.09
C ILE A 340 2.16 -12.08 -11.25
N ILE A 341 0.96 -12.02 -11.81
CA ILE A 341 0.64 -11.12 -12.92
C ILE A 341 0.79 -9.65 -12.51
N GLU A 342 0.40 -9.30 -11.28
CA GLU A 342 0.63 -7.96 -10.75
C GLU A 342 2.13 -7.62 -10.68
N LEU A 343 2.97 -8.54 -10.19
CA LEU A 343 4.42 -8.35 -10.08
C LEU A 343 5.09 -8.25 -11.47
N ARG A 344 4.65 -9.07 -12.44
CA ARG A 344 5.10 -8.97 -13.84
C ARG A 344 4.74 -7.62 -14.45
N LYS A 345 3.50 -7.14 -14.21
CA LYS A 345 3.06 -5.79 -14.61
C LYS A 345 3.96 -4.70 -14.01
N GLN A 346 4.31 -4.81 -12.73
CA GLN A 346 5.21 -3.86 -12.07
C GLN A 346 6.61 -3.85 -12.70
N MET A 347 7.18 -5.01 -13.02
CA MET A 347 8.45 -5.07 -13.76
C MET A 347 8.35 -4.42 -15.15
N ALA A 348 7.25 -4.67 -15.87
CA ALA A 348 7.01 -4.04 -17.17
C ALA A 348 6.90 -2.51 -17.07
N PHE A 349 6.22 -1.99 -16.05
CA PHE A 349 6.10 -0.54 -15.81
C PHE A 349 7.44 0.09 -15.42
N ALA A 350 8.16 -0.54 -14.48
CA ALA A 350 9.47 -0.07 -14.06
C ALA A 350 10.47 -0.03 -15.23
N ARG A 351 10.42 -1.01 -16.14
CA ARG A 351 11.22 -1.03 -17.37
C ARG A 351 10.95 0.18 -18.28
N LEU A 352 9.70 0.63 -18.33
CA LEU A 352 9.27 1.81 -19.10
C LEU A 352 9.47 3.13 -18.34
N GLY A 353 9.96 3.08 -17.09
CA GLY A 353 10.17 4.24 -16.24
C GLY A 353 8.89 4.83 -15.64
N LEU A 354 7.82 4.02 -15.54
CA LEU A 354 6.51 4.39 -15.00
C LEU A 354 6.37 4.05 -13.52
#